data_AF-A0A521LLW1-F1
#
_entry.id   AF-A0A521LLW1-F1
#
_cell.length_a   1.000
_cell.length_b   1.000
_cell.length_c   1.000
_cell.angle_alpha   90.00
_cell.angle_beta   90.00
_cell.angle_gamma   90.00
#
_symmetry.space_group_name_H-M   'P 1'
#
loop_
_entity.id
_entity.type
_entity.pdbx_description
1 polymer ?
#
loop_
_entity_poly.entity_id
_entity_poly.type
_entity_poly.pdbx_seq_one_letter_code
_entity_poly.pdbx_strand_id
1 'polypeptide(L)' 'MPTLRIHHRTTYLYREPVVLGPHRLMLRPRESRELRLLSSAIEVTPKAATLTWAHDVFGNAVATATFAAPTRSEE' A
#
# COMPACT_ATOMS: atom_id res chain seq x y z
N MET A 1 -5.25 -21.78 -17.07
CA MET A 1 -4.99 -21.36 -15.68
C MET A 1 -5.85 -20.14 -15.38
N PRO A 2 -6.59 -20.10 -14.25
CA PRO A 2 -7.43 -18.96 -13.92
C PRO A 2 -6.59 -17.71 -13.60
N THR A 3 -7.07 -16.54 -14.00
CA THR A 3 -6.46 -15.25 -13.64
C THR A 3 -7.39 -14.57 -12.64
N LEU A 4 -6.83 -14.15 -11.51
CA LEU A 4 -7.56 -13.40 -10.48
C LEU A 4 -7.06 -11.96 -10.43
N ARG A 5 -8.00 -11.04 -10.24
CA ARG A 5 -7.72 -9.63 -9.95
C ARG A 5 -8.27 -9.29 -8.57
N ILE A 6 -7.40 -8.88 -7.67
CA ILE A 6 -7.75 -8.50 -6.31
C ILE A 6 -7.61 -6.99 -6.20
N HIS A 7 -8.61 -6.33 -5.61
CA HIS A 7 -8.60 -4.90 -5.36
C HIS A 7 -8.78 -4.64 -3.87
N HIS A 8 -7.77 -4.04 -3.25
CA HIS A 8 -7.79 -3.65 -1.85
C HIS A 8 -8.06 -2.15 -1.75
N ARG A 9 -9.11 -1.77 -1.03
CA ARG A 9 -9.43 -0.37 -0.73
C ARG A 9 -9.61 -0.21 0.76
N THR A 10 -8.77 0.64 1.35
CA THR A 10 -8.86 1.02 2.77
C THR A 10 -9.01 2.53 2.83
N THR A 11 -10.00 3.01 3.58
CA THR A 11 -10.25 4.45 3.77
C THR A 11 -10.31 4.72 5.27
N TYR A 12 -9.44 5.63 5.71
CA TYR A 12 -9.44 6.13 7.08
C TYR A 12 -10.03 7.53 7.08
N LEU A 13 -11.05 7.74 7.92
CA LEU A 13 -11.71 9.02 8.09
C LEU A 13 -11.31 9.60 9.45
N TYR A 14 -10.73 10.79 9.41
CA TYR A 14 -10.36 11.55 10.59
C TYR A 14 -11.26 12.79 10.69
N ARG A 15 -11.53 13.24 11.92
CA ARG A 15 -12.37 14.43 12.16
C ARG A 15 -11.65 15.72 11.79
N GLU A 16 -10.32 15.71 11.80
CA GLU A 16 -9.46 16.85 11.50
C GLU A 16 -8.24 16.38 10.68
N PRO A 17 -7.53 17.29 9.97
CA PRO A 17 -6.28 16.98 9.30
C PRO A 17 -5.25 16.34 10.23
N VAL A 18 -4.72 15.16 9.87
CA VAL A 18 -3.71 14.45 10.66
C VAL A 18 -2.39 14.31 9.91
N VAL A 19 -1.28 14.28 10.65
CA VAL A 19 0.02 13.87 10.10
C VAL A 19 0.13 12.36 10.22
N LEU A 20 0.26 11.69 9.08
CA LEU A 20 0.39 10.24 9.04
C LEU A 20 1.84 9.84 9.28
N GLY A 21 2.06 8.94 10.25
CA GLY A 21 3.36 8.27 10.40
C GLY A 21 3.68 7.33 9.23
N PRO A 22 4.84 6.66 9.24
CA PRO A 22 5.16 5.62 8.26
C PRO A 22 4.11 4.50 8.29
N HIS A 23 3.44 4.26 7.15
CA HIS A 23 2.42 3.22 7.01
C HIS A 23 2.98 2.03 6.25
N ARG A 24 2.86 0.83 6.84
CA ARG A 24 3.28 -0.44 6.22
C ARG A 24 2.08 -1.11 5.56
N LEU A 25 2.21 -1.40 4.27
CA LEU A 25 1.18 -1.98 3.42
C LEU A 25 1.66 -3.35 2.92
N MET A 26 0.97 -4.41 3.33
CA MET A 26 1.24 -5.80 2.92
C MET A 26 0.16 -6.29 1.96
N LEU A 27 -0.02 -5.55 0.86
CA LEU A 27 -1.12 -5.76 -0.11
C LEU A 27 -0.69 -6.56 -1.34
N ARG A 28 0.62 -6.71 -1.57
CA ARG A 28 1.15 -7.46 -2.71
C ARG A 28 1.17 -8.95 -2.35
N PRO A 29 0.43 -9.81 -3.07
CA PRO A 29 0.45 -11.24 -2.80
C PRO A 29 1.84 -11.82 -3.12
N ARG A 30 2.22 -12.85 -2.37
CA ARG A 30 3.54 -13.49 -2.50
C ARG A 30 3.57 -14.42 -3.69
N GLU A 31 4.60 -14.29 -4.51
CA GLU A 31 4.85 -15.20 -5.63
C GLU A 31 5.34 -16.57 -5.15
N SER A 32 4.89 -17.62 -5.83
CA SER A 32 5.28 -19.00 -5.54
C SER A 32 5.33 -19.79 -6.85
N ARG A 33 5.69 -21.08 -6.77
CA ARG A 33 5.70 -21.97 -7.94
C ARG A 33 4.33 -22.09 -8.61
N GLU A 34 3.26 -21.90 -7.85
CA GLU A 34 1.87 -22.07 -8.32
C GLU A 34 1.16 -20.72 -8.51
N LEU A 35 1.74 -19.61 -8.02
CA LEU A 35 1.16 -18.28 -8.08
C LEU A 35 2.16 -17.28 -8.69
N ARG A 36 1.81 -16.80 -9.88
CA ARG A 36 2.55 -15.75 -10.58
C ARG A 36 1.83 -14.42 -10.46
N LEU A 37 2.54 -13.39 -10.00
CA LEU A 37 2.00 -12.03 -10.00
C LEU A 37 2.18 -11.42 -11.41
N LEU A 38 1.08 -11.06 -12.06
CA LEU A 38 1.11 -10.44 -13.38
C LEU A 38 1.35 -8.93 -13.31
N SER A 39 0.70 -8.25 -12.38
CA SER A 39 0.85 -6.82 -12.13
C SER A 39 0.41 -6.49 -10.71
N SER A 40 0.98 -5.42 -10.15
CA SER A 40 0.54 -4.84 -8.89
C SER A 40 0.77 -3.34 -8.93
N ALA A 41 -0.26 -2.58 -8.58
CA ALA A 41 -0.18 -1.14 -8.40
C ALA A 41 -0.73 -0.81 -7.01
N ILE A 42 -0.14 0.19 -6.37
CA ILE A 42 -0.62 0.77 -5.13
C ILE A 42 -0.75 2.26 -5.36
N GLU A 43 -1.93 2.78 -5.04
CA GLU A 43 -2.22 4.21 -5.03
C GLU A 43 -2.61 4.60 -3.61
N VAL A 44 -2.06 5.72 -3.14
CA VAL A 44 -2.29 6.21 -1.79
C VAL A 44 -2.65 7.68 -1.87
N THR A 45 -3.76 8.04 -1.23
CA THR A 45 -4.24 9.41 -1.10
C THR A 45 -4.39 9.73 0.40
N PRO A 46 -3.82 10.84 0.90
CA PRO A 46 -3.00 11.84 0.21
C PRO A 46 -1.69 11.23 -0.34
N LYS A 47 -1.10 11.86 -1.36
CA LYS A 47 0.09 11.34 -2.04
C LYS A 47 1.24 11.16 -1.04
N ALA A 48 1.75 9.94 -0.94
CA ALA A 48 2.93 9.65 -0.12
C ALA A 48 4.14 10.43 -0.65
N ALA A 49 4.96 10.96 0.26
CA ALA A 49 6.23 11.61 -0.10
C ALA A 49 7.23 10.58 -0.63
N THR A 50 7.28 9.42 0.03
CA THR A 50 8.08 8.28 -0.42
C THR A 50 7.28 6.99 -0.28
N LEU A 51 7.41 6.11 -1.26
CA LEU A 51 6.92 4.73 -1.19
C LEU A 51 8.11 3.79 -1.42
N THR A 52 8.55 3.12 -0.36
CA THR A 52 9.66 2.16 -0.44
C THR A 52 9.13 0.74 -0.37
N TRP A 53 9.82 -0.20 -1.02
CA TRP A 53 9.48 -1.61 -0.96
C TRP A 53 10.62 -2.38 -0.29
N ALA A 54 10.25 -3.26 0.64
CA ALA A 54 11.17 -4.16 1.30
C ALA A 54 10.59 -5.58 1.35
N HIS A 55 11.45 -6.58 1.47
CA HIS A 55 11.04 -7.93 1.78
C HIS A 55 11.25 -8.19 3.27
N ASP A 56 10.24 -8.75 3.93
CA ASP A 56 10.41 -9.22 5.31
C ASP A 56 11.13 -10.59 5.35
N VAL A 57 11.41 -11.08 6.56
CA VAL A 57 12.07 -12.38 6.78
C VAL A 57 11.26 -13.58 6.27
N PHE A 58 9.96 -13.40 6.01
CA PHE A 58 9.07 -14.42 5.46
C PHE A 58 8.89 -14.29 3.94
N GLY A 59 9.59 -13.34 3.30
CA GLY A 59 9.54 -13.08 1.87
C GLY A 59 8.31 -12.30 1.40
N ASN A 60 7.57 -11.65 2.30
CA ASN A 60 6.46 -10.78 1.90
C ASN A 60 7.00 -9.45 1.41
N ALA A 61 6.41 -8.95 0.32
CA ALA A 61 6.68 -7.60 -0.15
C ALA A 61 5.87 -6.59 0.67
N VAL A 62 6.57 -5.78 1.44
CA VAL A 62 6.00 -4.75 2.31
C VAL A 62 6.30 -3.38 1.70
N ALA A 63 5.27 -2.65 1.33
CA ALA A 63 5.43 -1.25 0.94
C ALA A 63 5.37 -0.36 2.18
N THR A 64 6.27 0.60 2.32
CA THR A 64 6.24 1.59 3.40
C THR A 64 6.00 2.96 2.78
N ALA A 65 4.83 3.54 3.06
CA ALA A 65 4.46 4.88 2.65
C ALA A 65 4.80 5.87 3.77
N THR A 66 5.59 6.89 3.47
CA THR A 66 5.87 8.00 4.38
C THR A 66 5.20 9.27 3.88
N PHE A 67 4.68 10.08 4.80
CA PHE A 67 3.95 11.30 4.49
C PHE A 67 4.68 12.47 5.13
N ALA A 68 4.92 13.53 4.34
CA ALA A 68 5.61 14.73 4.81
C ALA A 68 4.65 15.86 5.18
N ALA A 69 3.42 15.83 4.69
CA ALA A 69 2.42 16.87 4.88
C ALA A 69 1.17 16.33 5.60
N PRO A 70 0.42 17.18 6.32
CA PRO A 70 -0.87 16.83 6.88
C PRO A 70 -1.84 16.38 5.79
N THR A 71 -2.74 15.46 6.12
CA THR A 71 -3.82 15.07 5.23
C THR A 71 -4.72 16.27 4.95
N ARG A 72 -4.88 16.65 3.67
CA ARG A 72 -5.92 17.58 3.28
C ARG A 72 -7.18 16.79 2.96
N SER A 73 -8.30 17.13 3.59
CA SER A 73 -9.60 16.77 3.04
C SER A 73 -9.74 17.50 1.71
N GLU A 74 -9.89 16.77 0.61
CA GLU A 74 -10.41 17.38 -0.61
C GLU A 74 -11.87 17.74 -0.31
N GLU A 75 -12.15 19.04 -0.27
CA GLU A 75 -13.48 19.63 -0.20
C GLU A 75 -13.93 19.98 -1.63
#